data_AF-A0A963G856-F1
#
_entry.id   AF-A0A963G856-F1
#
_cell.length_a   1.000
_cell.length_b   1.000
_cell.length_c   1.000
_cell.angle_alpha   90.00
_cell.angle_beta   90.00
_cell.angle_gamma   90.00
#
_symmetry.space_group_name_H-M   'P 1'
#
loop_
_entity.id
_entity.type
_entity.pdbx_description
1 polymer ?
#
loop_
_entity_poly.entity_id
_entity_poly.type
_entity_poly.pdbx_seq_one_letter_code
_entity_poly.pdbx_strand_id
1 'polypeptide(L)'
;AIEDALAARPFRVELMSELESLASRGYTDGFLQRHETHELQNYRESASRSTRQQFVAEVSGYDSASGQLLLEVKNKIRVGDELELLTPDGSVSFRLAAMEDLQGAPMAEAPGGGYRVRISSPVADPRMGLIAKYL
;
A
#
# COMPACT_ATOMS: atom_id res chain seq x y z
N ALA A 1 24.09 26.38 4.78
CA ALA A 1 23.26 25.80 3.71
C ALA A 1 22.82 24.39 4.08
N ILE A 2 22.02 24.25 5.15
CA ILE A 2 21.12 23.10 5.42
C ILE A 2 20.00 23.71 6.28
N GLU A 3 19.18 24.53 5.65
CA GLU A 3 17.91 25.04 6.18
C GLU A 3 16.82 24.38 5.35
N ASP A 4 16.07 23.44 5.95
CA ASP A 4 14.62 23.25 5.74
C ASP A 4 14.16 21.96 6.43
N ALA A 5 13.99 22.05 7.74
CA ALA A 5 13.33 21.03 8.56
C ALA A 5 11.95 21.52 9.03
N LEU A 6 11.21 22.23 8.16
CA LEU A 6 9.91 22.80 8.44
C LEU A 6 8.92 22.48 7.32
N ALA A 7 8.33 21.29 7.39
CA ALA A 7 7.05 21.04 6.74
C ALA A 7 6.18 20.26 7.71
N ALA A 8 5.64 20.99 8.70
CA ALA A 8 4.47 20.58 9.46
C ALA A 8 3.28 20.48 8.51
N ARG A 9 3.16 19.34 7.81
CA ARG A 9 1.95 18.99 7.06
C ARG A 9 1.00 18.27 8.02
N PRO A 10 -0.29 18.67 8.11
CA PRO A 10 -1.24 18.01 8.97
C PRO A 10 -1.39 16.55 8.53
N PHE A 11 -1.19 15.65 9.49
CA PHE A 11 -1.46 14.23 9.37
C PHE A 11 -2.92 14.04 8.88
N ARG A 12 -3.10 13.53 7.65
CA ARG A 12 -4.44 13.30 7.08
C ARG A 12 -5.03 12.05 7.73
N VAL A 13 -5.98 12.27 8.65
CA VAL A 13 -6.72 11.23 9.38
C VAL A 13 -7.54 10.33 8.44
N GLU A 14 -7.79 10.76 7.20
CA GLU A 14 -8.50 10.00 6.16
C GLU A 14 -7.79 8.69 5.78
N LEU A 15 -6.44 8.67 5.78
CA LEU A 15 -5.65 7.46 5.45
C LEU A 15 -5.73 6.39 6.56
N MET A 16 -6.11 6.78 7.78
CA MET A 16 -6.29 5.85 8.90
C MET A 16 -7.62 5.08 8.78
N SER A 17 -8.65 5.72 8.22
CA SER A 17 -10.00 5.12 8.11
C SER A 17 -10.06 4.03 7.02
N GLU A 18 -9.31 4.20 5.93
CA GLU A 18 -9.13 3.13 4.92
C GLU A 18 -8.39 1.92 5.52
N LEU A 19 -7.45 2.15 6.44
CA LEU A 19 -6.71 1.09 7.13
C LEU A 19 -7.57 0.34 8.16
N GLU A 20 -8.43 1.04 8.92
CA GLU A 20 -9.37 0.40 9.87
C GLU A 20 -10.43 -0.48 9.17
N SER A 21 -10.82 -0.12 7.93
CA SER A 21 -11.73 -0.94 7.12
C SER A 21 -11.06 -2.25 6.63
N LEU A 22 -9.75 -2.23 6.39
CA LEU A 22 -8.95 -3.40 6.00
C LEU A 22 -8.68 -4.35 7.18
N ALA A 23 -8.74 -3.86 8.42
CA ALA A 23 -8.46 -4.63 9.64
C ALA A 23 -9.72 -5.24 10.31
N SER A 24 -10.92 -4.76 9.99
CA SER A 24 -12.16 -5.15 10.68
C SER A 24 -12.94 -6.24 9.92
N ARG A 25 -12.49 -7.50 10.06
CA ARG A 25 -13.37 -8.64 9.76
C ARG A 25 -14.45 -8.77 10.84
N GLY A 26 -15.56 -8.07 10.60
CA GLY A 26 -16.88 -8.31 11.18
C GLY A 26 -17.22 -7.50 12.43
N TYR A 27 -18.12 -6.52 12.29
CA TYR A 27 -19.32 -6.41 13.12
C TYR A 27 -20.27 -5.29 12.59
N THR A 28 -21.49 -5.70 12.26
CA THR A 28 -22.75 -4.95 12.28
C THR A 28 -22.96 -3.76 11.33
N ASP A 29 -23.66 -4.07 10.24
CA ASP A 29 -24.60 -3.19 9.52
C ASP A 29 -25.70 -2.70 10.49
N GLY A 30 -25.94 -1.39 10.54
CA GLY A 30 -27.12 -0.83 11.21
C GLY A 30 -26.95 0.62 11.69
N PHE A 31 -27.68 1.53 11.05
CA PHE A 31 -27.99 2.91 11.45
C PHE A 31 -26.92 3.99 11.21
N LEU A 32 -27.03 4.73 10.10
CA LEU A 32 -27.78 6.00 10.09
C LEU A 32 -27.88 6.56 8.66
N GLN A 33 -29.09 6.89 8.22
CA GLN A 33 -29.35 7.50 6.92
C GLN A 33 -29.23 9.05 6.99
N ARG A 34 -28.75 9.64 5.88
CA ARG A 34 -28.95 11.02 5.36
C ARG A 34 -27.99 12.14 5.79
N HIS A 35 -26.92 12.28 5.01
CA HIS A 35 -26.69 13.51 4.23
C HIS A 35 -25.87 13.14 2.99
N GLU A 36 -26.43 13.36 1.81
CA GLU A 36 -25.74 13.12 0.54
C GLU A 36 -24.79 14.28 0.25
N THR A 37 -23.50 14.07 0.52
CA THR A 37 -22.41 14.90 -0.02
C THR A 37 -21.62 14.10 -1.05
N HIS A 38 -21.13 14.78 -2.09
CA HIS A 38 -20.34 14.23 -3.20
C HIS A 38 -19.19 13.30 -2.77
N GLU A 39 -18.72 13.38 -1.53
CA GLU A 39 -17.69 12.51 -0.96
C GLU A 39 -18.15 11.04 -0.82
N LEU A 40 -19.46 10.79 -0.69
CA LEU A 40 -20.01 9.43 -0.61
C LEU A 40 -20.00 8.69 -1.97
N GLN A 41 -19.90 9.43 -3.08
CA GLN A 41 -19.79 8.85 -4.43
C GLN A 41 -18.39 8.26 -4.67
N ASN A 42 -17.34 8.99 -4.27
CA ASN A 42 -15.98 8.46 -4.23
C ASN A 42 -15.87 7.29 -3.25
N TYR A 43 -16.61 7.35 -2.12
CA TYR A 43 -16.64 6.24 -1.16
C TYR A 43 -17.27 4.97 -1.74
N ARG A 44 -18.26 5.06 -2.64
CA ARG A 44 -18.82 3.88 -3.32
C ARG A 44 -17.87 3.28 -4.35
N GLU A 45 -17.12 4.11 -5.08
CA GLU A 45 -16.08 3.62 -6.00
C GLU A 45 -14.90 3.01 -5.22
N SER A 46 -14.38 3.71 -4.20
CA SER A 46 -13.31 3.19 -3.33
C SER A 46 -13.74 1.96 -2.51
N ALA A 47 -14.97 1.89 -1.97
CA ALA A 47 -15.46 0.70 -1.26
C ALA A 47 -15.68 -0.50 -2.21
N SER A 48 -16.06 -0.24 -3.46
CA SER A 48 -16.16 -1.29 -4.49
C SER A 48 -14.79 -1.84 -4.92
N ARG A 49 -13.74 -1.00 -4.93
CA ARG A 49 -12.34 -1.41 -5.15
C ARG A 49 -11.74 -2.09 -3.92
N SER A 50 -12.05 -1.59 -2.72
CA SER A 50 -11.62 -2.13 -1.43
C SER A 50 -12.13 -3.55 -1.17
N THR A 51 -13.26 -3.95 -1.76
CA THR A 51 -13.76 -5.34 -1.66
C THR A 51 -12.89 -6.34 -2.45
N ARG A 52 -12.03 -5.86 -3.36
CA ARG A 52 -11.18 -6.68 -4.24
C ARG A 52 -9.68 -6.51 -3.99
N GLN A 53 -9.28 -5.82 -2.93
CA GLN A 53 -7.87 -5.59 -2.64
C GLN A 53 -7.49 -6.14 -1.27
N GLN A 54 -6.34 -6.79 -1.20
CA GLN A 54 -5.77 -7.32 0.03
C GLN A 54 -4.48 -6.56 0.34
N PHE A 55 -4.36 -6.03 1.55
CA PHE A 55 -3.08 -5.49 2.03
C PHE A 55 -2.03 -6.60 2.17
N VAL A 56 -0.86 -6.44 1.54
CA VAL A 56 0.15 -7.50 1.47
C VAL A 56 1.53 -7.12 2.01
N ALA A 57 1.93 -5.85 1.97
CA ALA A 57 3.24 -5.43 2.50
C ALA A 57 3.32 -3.95 2.84
N GLU A 58 4.30 -3.60 3.66
CA GLU A 58 4.70 -2.21 3.98
C GLU A 58 6.04 -1.90 3.30
N VAL A 59 6.20 -0.68 2.78
CA VAL A 59 7.50 -0.19 2.32
C VAL A 59 8.32 0.18 3.54
N SER A 60 9.36 -0.62 3.83
CA SER A 60 10.31 -0.39 4.93
C SER A 60 11.56 0.38 4.50
N GLY A 61 11.76 0.57 3.20
CA GLY A 61 12.86 1.38 2.67
C GLY A 61 12.84 1.49 1.15
N TYR A 62 13.63 2.43 0.64
CA TYR A 62 13.86 2.65 -0.78
C TYR A 62 15.36 2.87 -1.01
N ASP A 63 15.95 2.11 -1.92
CA ASP A 63 17.32 2.32 -2.38
C ASP A 63 17.30 3.16 -3.66
N SER A 64 17.72 4.42 -3.54
CA SER A 64 17.74 5.36 -4.67
C SER A 64 18.81 5.06 -5.70
N ALA A 65 19.86 4.31 -5.36
CA ALA A 65 20.93 3.95 -6.30
C ALA A 65 20.50 2.82 -7.24
N SER A 66 19.76 1.83 -6.71
CA SER A 66 19.25 0.69 -7.48
C SER A 66 17.80 0.84 -7.94
N GLY A 67 17.05 1.80 -7.38
CA GLY A 67 15.63 2.00 -7.65
C GLY A 67 14.74 0.91 -7.04
N GLN A 68 15.21 0.23 -5.98
CA GLN A 68 14.49 -0.89 -5.36
C GLN A 68 13.74 -0.48 -4.10
N LEU A 69 12.55 -1.05 -3.90
CA LEU A 69 11.80 -0.98 -2.66
C LEU A 69 12.13 -2.17 -1.79
N LEU A 70 12.34 -1.91 -0.51
CA LEU A 70 12.43 -2.93 0.52
C LEU A 70 11.07 -3.08 1.21
N LEU A 71 10.44 -4.22 1.01
CA LEU A 71 9.11 -4.52 1.53
C LEU A 71 9.17 -5.41 2.77
N GLU A 72 8.34 -5.13 3.75
CA GLU A 72 8.01 -6.05 4.84
C GLU A 72 6.67 -6.72 4.55
N VAL A 73 6.71 -8.01 4.24
CA VAL A 73 5.56 -8.78 3.79
C VAL A 73 4.68 -9.17 4.97
N LYS A 74 3.37 -8.96 4.84
CA LYS A 74 2.34 -9.35 5.81
C LYS A 74 1.46 -10.48 5.28
N ASN A 75 1.13 -10.47 3.99
CA ASN A 75 0.37 -11.52 3.32
C ASN A 75 1.07 -11.98 2.04
N LYS A 76 0.62 -13.10 1.48
CA LYS A 76 1.28 -13.76 0.34
C LYS A 76 1.36 -12.87 -0.91
N ILE A 77 2.55 -12.79 -1.52
CA ILE A 77 2.83 -12.08 -2.78
C ILE A 77 3.55 -13.01 -3.75
N ARG A 78 3.21 -12.94 -5.04
CA ARG A 78 3.85 -13.70 -6.12
C ARG A 78 4.26 -12.80 -7.27
N VAL A 79 5.36 -13.15 -7.93
CA VAL A 79 5.70 -12.58 -9.24
C VAL A 79 4.52 -12.81 -10.19
N GLY A 80 4.11 -11.74 -10.86
CA GLY A 80 2.96 -11.69 -11.75
C GLY A 80 1.68 -11.17 -11.12
N ASP A 81 1.62 -10.98 -9.79
CA ASP A 81 0.48 -10.35 -9.11
C ASP A 81 0.33 -8.88 -9.55
N GLU A 82 -0.93 -8.44 -9.68
CA GLU A 82 -1.26 -7.02 -9.83
C GLU A 82 -1.29 -6.37 -8.45
N LEU A 83 -0.39 -5.41 -8.25
CA LEU A 83 -0.19 -4.71 -6.99
C LEU A 83 -0.51 -3.23 -7.15
N GLU A 84 -0.78 -2.57 -6.04
CA GLU A 84 -0.93 -1.13 -5.95
C GLU A 84 -0.04 -0.61 -4.83
N LEU A 85 0.85 0.32 -5.19
CA LEU A 85 1.63 1.10 -4.24
C LEU A 85 0.81 2.34 -3.87
N LEU A 86 0.43 2.43 -2.60
CA LEU A 86 -0.29 3.55 -2.01
C LEU A 86 0.72 4.46 -1.31
N THR A 87 0.83 5.72 -1.72
CA THR A 87 1.64 6.75 -1.05
C THR A 87 0.80 7.98 -0.75
N PRO A 88 1.28 8.92 0.09
CA PRO A 88 0.56 10.17 0.35
C PRO A 88 0.33 11.04 -0.89
N ASP A 89 1.18 10.90 -1.91
CA ASP A 89 1.11 11.67 -3.16
C ASP A 89 0.21 11.00 -4.21
N GLY A 90 -0.21 9.76 -3.99
CA GLY A 90 -1.13 9.04 -4.86
C GLY A 90 -0.93 7.53 -4.84
N SER A 91 -1.75 6.81 -5.61
CA SER A 91 -1.61 5.37 -5.79
C SER A 91 -1.14 5.03 -7.21
N VAL A 92 -0.31 4.00 -7.33
CA VAL A 92 0.18 3.50 -8.62
C VAL A 92 0.02 2.00 -8.67
N SER A 93 -0.76 1.53 -9.64
CA SER A 93 -0.92 0.10 -9.92
C SER A 93 0.19 -0.39 -10.84
N PHE A 94 0.72 -1.58 -10.55
CA PHE A 94 1.79 -2.20 -11.31
C PHE A 94 1.76 -3.72 -11.15
N ARG A 95 2.25 -4.42 -12.18
CA ARG A 95 2.44 -5.87 -12.11
C ARG A 95 3.81 -6.20 -11.53
N LEU A 96 3.87 -7.09 -10.54
CA LEU A 96 5.14 -7.50 -9.95
C LEU A 96 5.97 -8.33 -10.94
N ALA A 97 7.00 -7.74 -11.54
CA ALA A 97 7.82 -8.40 -12.56
C ALA A 97 8.90 -9.33 -11.98
N ALA A 98 9.52 -8.91 -10.87
CA ALA A 98 10.58 -9.65 -10.20
C ALA A 98 10.58 -9.31 -8.71
N MET A 99 11.06 -10.25 -7.91
CA MET A 99 11.19 -10.11 -6.47
C MET A 99 12.44 -10.87 -6.01
N GLU A 100 13.16 -10.30 -5.07
CA GLU A 100 14.41 -10.84 -4.54
C GLU A 100 14.37 -10.88 -3.00
N ASP A 101 15.13 -11.77 -2.38
CA ASP A 101 15.35 -11.74 -0.94
C ASP A 101 16.37 -10.64 -0.54
N LEU A 102 16.71 -10.58 0.76
CA LEU A 102 17.70 -9.64 1.27
C LEU A 102 19.14 -9.94 0.80
N GLN A 103 19.40 -11.16 0.33
CA GLN A 103 20.69 -11.61 -0.21
C GLN A 103 20.78 -11.40 -1.74
N GLY A 104 19.70 -10.95 -2.38
CA GLY A 104 19.63 -10.75 -3.83
C GLY A 104 19.30 -12.02 -4.61
N ALA A 105 18.87 -13.09 -3.95
CA ALA A 105 18.42 -14.29 -4.63
C ALA A 105 16.98 -14.10 -5.15
N PRO A 106 16.68 -14.51 -6.39
CA PRO A 106 15.35 -14.36 -6.96
C PRO A 106 14.32 -15.22 -6.21
N MET A 107 13.15 -14.64 -5.97
CA MET A 107 12.02 -15.27 -5.30
C MET A 107 10.78 -15.20 -6.20
N ALA A 108 10.14 -16.35 -6.43
CA ALA A 108 8.87 -16.40 -7.15
C ALA A 108 7.67 -16.01 -6.26
N GLU A 109 7.80 -16.22 -4.95
CA GLU A 109 6.73 -16.04 -3.98
C GLU A 109 7.29 -15.70 -2.59
N ALA A 110 6.63 -14.78 -1.90
CA ALA A 110 6.77 -14.53 -0.48
C ALA A 110 5.49 -15.03 0.22
N PRO A 111 5.56 -16.02 1.12
CA PRO A 111 4.37 -16.71 1.62
C PRO A 111 3.56 -15.90 2.65
N GLY A 112 4.13 -14.86 3.26
CA GLY A 112 3.43 -13.98 4.20
C GLY A 112 4.35 -13.31 5.21
N GLY A 113 3.80 -13.05 6.41
CA GLY A 113 4.50 -12.46 7.55
C GLY A 113 5.91 -13.01 7.80
N GLY A 114 6.86 -12.12 8.11
CA GLY A 114 8.25 -12.47 8.43
C GLY A 114 9.22 -12.44 7.24
N TYR A 115 8.70 -12.26 6.03
CA TYR A 115 9.53 -12.10 4.83
C TYR A 115 9.84 -10.63 4.57
N ARG A 116 11.10 -10.36 4.22
CA ARG A 116 11.54 -9.07 3.68
C ARG A 116 12.08 -9.30 2.28
N VAL A 117 11.56 -8.54 1.33
CA VAL A 117 11.86 -8.73 -0.09
C VAL A 117 12.20 -7.41 -0.76
N ARG A 118 12.95 -7.47 -1.84
CA ARG A 118 13.21 -6.34 -2.72
C ARG A 118 12.44 -6.47 -4.01
N ILE A 119 11.87 -5.36 -4.47
CA ILE A 119 11.19 -5.26 -5.76
C ILE A 119 11.63 -3.98 -6.47
N SER A 120 11.53 -3.92 -7.79
CA SER A 120 11.73 -2.66 -8.51
C SER A 120 10.61 -1.67 -8.17
N SER A 121 10.98 -0.42 -7.88
CA SER A 121 10.00 0.62 -7.57
C SER A 121 9.26 1.08 -8.85
N PRO A 122 7.92 1.17 -8.86
CA PRO A 122 7.18 1.76 -9.98
C PRO A 122 7.29 3.29 -10.02
N VAL A 123 7.76 3.93 -8.94
CA VAL A 123 7.90 5.39 -8.80
C VAL A 123 9.25 5.76 -8.18
N ALA A 124 9.72 6.97 -8.43
CA ALA A 124 10.92 7.50 -7.80
C ALA A 124 10.60 8.02 -6.38
N ASP A 125 11.37 7.57 -5.39
CA ASP A 125 11.29 8.01 -3.98
C ASP A 125 9.88 7.95 -3.36
N PRO A 126 9.24 6.76 -3.28
CA PRO A 126 7.99 6.64 -2.56
C PRO A 126 8.24 6.80 -1.06
N ARG A 127 7.96 8.00 -0.55
CA ARG A 127 7.99 8.28 0.88
C ARG A 127 6.82 7.58 1.54
N MET A 128 7.12 6.56 2.36
CA MET A 128 6.15 5.82 3.16
C MET A 128 5.02 5.21 2.32
N GLY A 129 5.19 3.97 1.88
CA GLY A 129 4.23 3.29 1.01
C GLY A 129 3.60 2.04 1.62
N LEU A 130 2.36 1.76 1.24
CA LEU A 130 1.69 0.47 1.50
C LEU A 130 1.48 -0.26 0.19
N ILE A 131 1.54 -1.59 0.21
CA ILE A 131 1.28 -2.43 -0.95
C ILE A 131 -0.03 -3.18 -0.73
N ALA A 132 -0.97 -2.95 -1.64
CA ALA A 132 -2.17 -3.76 -1.80
C ALA A 132 -2.04 -4.66 -3.03
N LYS A 133 -2.71 -5.80 -2.99
CA LYS A 133 -2.81 -6.77 -4.08
C LYS A 133 -4.25 -6.85 -4.55
N TYR A 134 -4.47 -6.81 -5.87
CA TYR A 134 -5.78 -7.11 -6.44
C TYR A 134 -6.06 -8.64 -6.39
N LEU A 135 -7.27 -9.01 -5.95
CA LEU A 135 -7.76 -10.39 -5.80
C LEU A 135 -8.30 -10.99 -7.10
#